data_AF-A0A9P4X0H3-F1
#
_entry.id   AF-A0A9P4X0H3-F1
#
_cell.length_a   1.000
_cell.length_b   1.000
_cell.length_c   1.000
_cell.angle_alpha   90.00
_cell.angle_beta   90.00
_cell.angle_gamma   90.00
#
_symmetry.space_group_name_H-M   'P 1'
#
loop_
_entity.id
_entity.type
_entity.pdbx_description
1 polymer ?
#
loop_
_entity_poly.entity_id
_entity_poly.type
_entity_poly.pdbx_seq_one_letter_code
_entity_poly.pdbx_strand_id
1 'polypeptide(L)'
;MRVSILLLAGMGSAAPAHVSRQDNTTELAPWQITAASANSPSGRPGSSTISGINITIKDPNTIRLRQSATGTVVFPSIEATCSWTWEGSAANNFPDGVETVCTRTAVKPSSYGNFTMTLSGTSQRDFAFIIKETREVSPYGQRFVRVYEGEHAFSLGDGVWRQQCGGSGACSWQPATGVLPVEVQQELTDSVGSCEETGTC
;
A
#
# COMPACT_ATOMS: atom_id res chain seq x y z
N MET A 1 12.92 -34.63 61.96
CA MET A 1 13.49 -34.75 60.61
C MET A 1 12.48 -34.20 59.61
N ARG A 2 12.65 -32.95 59.16
CA ARG A 2 12.22 -32.43 57.84
C ARG A 2 12.62 -30.95 57.75
N VAL A 3 13.33 -30.66 56.67
CA VAL A 3 13.95 -29.41 56.26
C VAL A 3 12.89 -28.52 55.60
N SER A 4 12.97 -27.20 55.75
CA SER A 4 12.39 -26.26 54.78
C SER A 4 13.21 -24.97 54.77
N ILE A 5 14.05 -24.86 53.75
CA ILE A 5 14.81 -23.67 53.36
C ILE A 5 13.92 -22.88 52.41
N LEU A 6 13.63 -21.61 52.73
CA LEU A 6 12.97 -20.67 51.84
C LEU A 6 14.04 -19.81 51.15
N LEU A 7 14.26 -20.08 49.86
CA LEU A 7 15.04 -19.24 48.96
C LEU A 7 14.10 -18.18 48.36
N LEU A 8 14.32 -16.89 48.68
CA LEU A 8 13.76 -15.78 47.91
C LEU A 8 14.73 -15.43 46.78
N ALA A 9 14.38 -15.80 45.55
CA ALA A 9 14.99 -15.27 44.34
C ALA A 9 14.27 -13.98 43.96
N GLY A 10 14.93 -12.84 44.13
CA GLY A 10 14.49 -11.57 43.60
C GLY A 10 15.60 -10.97 42.76
N MET A 11 15.42 -10.93 41.44
CA MET A 11 16.05 -9.94 40.56
C MET A 11 15.05 -9.55 39.48
N GLY A 12 14.90 -8.24 39.35
CA GLY A 12 13.81 -7.58 38.67
C GLY A 12 13.95 -7.54 37.16
N SER A 13 12.78 -7.27 36.57
CA SER A 13 12.48 -7.01 35.17
C SER A 13 13.54 -6.20 34.44
N ALA A 14 14.16 -6.80 33.43
CA ALA A 14 14.83 -6.09 32.35
C ALA A 14 13.89 -6.10 31.13
N ALA A 15 13.12 -5.03 30.97
CA ALA A 15 12.56 -4.65 29.68
C ALA A 15 12.43 -3.12 29.66
N PRO A 16 13.28 -2.45 28.89
CA PRO A 16 12.75 -1.37 28.07
C PRO A 16 13.41 -1.43 26.69
N ALA A 17 12.74 -2.08 25.75
CA ALA A 17 13.14 -2.00 24.35
C ALA A 17 11.93 -1.97 23.43
N HIS A 18 10.95 -1.14 23.74
CA HIS A 18 10.13 -0.48 22.73
C HIS A 18 9.85 0.91 23.27
N VAL A 19 10.62 1.89 22.78
CA VAL A 19 10.14 3.26 22.74
C VAL A 19 8.92 3.17 21.82
N SER A 20 7.73 3.12 22.42
CA SER A 20 6.50 3.41 21.71
C SER A 20 6.69 4.81 21.13
N ARG A 21 6.90 4.89 19.81
CA ARG A 21 6.72 6.11 19.03
C ARG A 21 5.21 6.42 19.04
N GLN A 22 4.70 6.83 20.19
CA GLN A 22 3.47 7.60 20.38
C GLN A 22 3.92 9.07 20.44
N ASP A 23 3.25 10.07 19.90
CA ASP A 23 1.92 10.21 19.32
C ASP A 23 1.96 11.55 18.60
N ASN A 24 1.93 11.55 17.26
CA ASN A 24 1.53 12.76 16.50
C ASN A 24 1.10 12.45 15.07
N THR A 25 0.60 11.24 14.83
CA THR A 25 -0.25 10.99 13.67
C THR A 25 -1.60 11.59 14.01
N THR A 26 -1.93 12.73 13.40
CA THR A 26 -3.33 12.97 13.01
C THR A 26 -3.82 11.64 12.41
N GLU A 27 -4.82 10.99 13.02
CA GLU A 27 -5.32 9.69 12.59
C GLU A 27 -5.57 9.74 11.08
N LEU A 28 -4.67 9.12 10.31
CA LEU A 28 -4.73 9.18 8.86
C LEU A 28 -5.86 8.26 8.43
N ALA A 29 -6.73 8.73 7.55
CA ALA A 29 -7.70 7.86 6.93
C ALA A 29 -6.97 6.72 6.18
N PRO A 30 -7.53 5.51 6.14
CA PRO A 30 -6.96 4.42 5.34
C PRO A 30 -6.80 4.83 3.87
N TRP A 31 -5.84 4.23 3.19
CA TRP A 31 -5.79 4.29 1.74
C TRP A 31 -7.01 3.60 1.13
N GLN A 32 -7.37 4.03 -0.07
CA GLN A 32 -8.54 3.53 -0.78
C GLN A 32 -8.11 2.94 -2.10
N ILE A 33 -8.36 1.64 -2.29
CA ILE A 33 -8.37 1.06 -3.63
C ILE A 33 -9.69 1.48 -4.27
N THR A 34 -9.62 2.38 -5.26
CA THR A 34 -10.78 2.98 -5.93
C THR A 34 -11.18 2.21 -7.19
N ALA A 35 -10.26 1.43 -7.75
CA ALA A 35 -10.53 0.47 -8.82
C ALA A 35 -9.54 -0.68 -8.76
N ALA A 36 -9.98 -1.88 -9.12
CA ALA A 36 -9.10 -3.02 -9.36
C ALA A 36 -9.67 -3.86 -10.50
N SER A 37 -8.80 -4.45 -11.31
CA SER A 37 -9.21 -5.38 -12.36
C SER A 37 -8.06 -6.32 -12.71
N ALA A 38 -8.40 -7.51 -13.15
CA ALA A 38 -7.46 -8.41 -13.78
C ALA A 38 -8.08 -9.10 -14.99
N ASN A 39 -7.26 -9.56 -15.92
CA ASN A 39 -7.70 -10.26 -17.10
C ASN A 39 -6.74 -11.39 -17.50
N SER A 40 -7.32 -12.41 -18.12
CA SER A 40 -6.60 -13.49 -18.78
C SER A 40 -7.07 -13.58 -20.23
N PRO A 41 -6.15 -13.83 -21.17
CA PRO A 41 -6.48 -13.93 -22.59
C PRO A 41 -7.37 -15.14 -22.88
N SER A 42 -8.02 -15.14 -24.05
CA SER A 42 -8.63 -16.36 -24.60
C SER A 42 -7.56 -17.25 -25.23
N GLY A 43 -7.70 -18.57 -25.11
CA GLY A 43 -6.83 -19.54 -25.79
C GLY A 43 -7.09 -19.71 -27.30
N ARG A 44 -7.86 -18.81 -27.94
CA ARG A 44 -8.15 -18.91 -29.38
C ARG A 44 -6.96 -18.43 -30.22
N PRO A 45 -6.64 -19.12 -31.34
CA PRO A 45 -5.65 -18.66 -32.30
C PRO A 45 -5.92 -17.21 -32.75
N GLY A 46 -4.87 -16.39 -32.79
CA GLY A 46 -4.93 -14.99 -33.22
C GLY A 46 -5.47 -14.00 -32.18
N SER A 47 -5.77 -14.44 -30.96
CA SER A 47 -6.16 -13.55 -29.85
C SER A 47 -4.93 -12.98 -29.13
N SER A 48 -5.10 -11.85 -28.44
CA SER A 48 -4.07 -11.35 -27.50
C SER A 48 -3.75 -12.43 -26.49
N THR A 49 -2.46 -12.60 -26.20
CA THR A 49 -1.94 -13.55 -25.20
C THR A 49 -1.58 -12.86 -23.89
N ILE A 50 -1.83 -11.55 -23.80
CA ILE A 50 -1.46 -10.72 -22.65
C ILE A 50 -2.49 -10.86 -21.52
N SER A 51 -1.96 -11.15 -20.34
CA SER A 51 -2.67 -11.03 -19.07
C SER A 51 -2.32 -9.69 -18.41
N GLY A 52 -3.18 -9.23 -17.51
CA GLY A 52 -2.89 -8.03 -16.74
C GLY A 52 -3.62 -7.92 -15.41
N ILE A 53 -3.07 -7.08 -14.54
CA ILE A 53 -3.67 -6.61 -13.30
C ILE A 53 -3.52 -5.08 -13.29
N ASN A 54 -4.59 -4.37 -12.95
CA ASN A 54 -4.59 -2.92 -12.76
C ASN A 54 -5.25 -2.59 -11.42
N ILE A 55 -4.57 -1.78 -10.60
CA ILE A 55 -5.07 -1.33 -9.29
C ILE A 55 -4.92 0.18 -9.24
N THR A 56 -6.00 0.88 -8.93
CA THR A 56 -5.97 2.32 -8.65
C THR A 56 -6.10 2.52 -7.16
N ILE A 57 -5.12 3.21 -6.59
CA ILE A 57 -5.03 3.54 -5.18
C ILE A 57 -5.08 5.05 -4.99
N LYS A 58 -5.76 5.47 -3.92
CA LYS A 58 -5.86 6.84 -3.48
C LYS A 58 -5.44 6.95 -2.03
N ASP A 59 -4.51 7.85 -1.75
CA ASP A 59 -4.37 8.39 -0.40
C ASP A 59 -5.30 9.61 -0.26
N PRO A 60 -6.38 9.54 0.55
CA PRO A 60 -7.29 10.67 0.76
C PRO A 60 -6.68 11.77 1.66
N ASN A 61 -5.55 11.51 2.32
CA ASN A 61 -5.04 12.38 3.36
C ASN A 61 -4.34 13.64 2.81
N THR A 62 -4.55 14.75 3.50
CA THR A 62 -3.71 15.95 3.38
C THR A 62 -2.89 16.10 4.66
N ILE A 63 -1.58 15.88 4.55
CA ILE A 63 -0.68 15.78 5.70
C ILE A 63 0.02 17.11 5.87
N ARG A 64 -0.20 17.78 7.00
CA ARG A 64 0.45 19.06 7.31
C ARG A 64 1.89 18.81 7.73
N LEU A 65 2.81 19.59 7.16
CA LEU A 65 4.24 19.50 7.47
C LEU A 65 4.72 20.65 8.33
N ARG A 66 4.38 21.88 7.93
CA ARG A 66 4.85 23.10 8.60
C ARG A 66 3.99 24.30 8.27
N GLN A 67 3.80 25.19 9.25
CA GLN A 67 3.27 26.53 9.01
C GLN A 67 4.38 27.50 8.55
N SER A 68 4.11 28.29 7.51
CA SER A 68 4.96 29.40 7.06
C SER A 68 4.18 30.71 7.00
N ALA A 69 4.89 31.83 6.87
CA ALA A 69 4.28 33.15 6.73
C ALA A 69 3.36 33.28 5.50
N THR A 70 3.58 32.45 4.47
CA THR A 70 2.82 32.47 3.21
C THR A 70 1.74 31.38 3.14
N GLY A 71 1.64 30.50 4.13
CA GLY A 71 0.65 29.42 4.17
C GLY A 71 1.18 28.16 4.86
N THR A 72 0.41 27.07 4.78
CA THR A 72 0.81 25.76 5.32
C THR A 72 1.42 24.91 4.22
N VAL A 73 2.61 24.35 4.46
CA VAL A 73 3.18 23.33 3.58
C VAL A 73 2.53 21.99 3.93
N VAL A 74 2.00 21.32 2.91
CA VAL A 74 1.28 20.05 3.06
C VAL A 74 1.72 19.06 2.00
N PHE A 75 1.63 17.77 2.33
CA PHE A 75 1.46 16.74 1.32
C PHE A 75 -0.03 16.63 0.96
N PRO A 76 -0.43 16.88 -0.30
CA PRO A 76 -1.82 16.74 -0.72
C PRO A 76 -2.19 15.26 -0.92
N SER A 77 -3.50 15.00 -1.01
CA SER A 77 -4.03 13.72 -1.48
C SER A 77 -3.47 13.37 -2.87
N ILE A 78 -3.15 12.08 -3.08
CA ILE A 78 -2.67 11.56 -4.36
C ILE A 78 -3.48 10.33 -4.78
N GLU A 79 -3.58 10.12 -6.10
CA GLU A 79 -4.19 8.93 -6.69
C GLU A 79 -3.31 8.44 -7.84
N ALA A 80 -3.11 7.14 -7.92
CA ALA A 80 -2.26 6.50 -8.91
C ALA A 80 -2.78 5.11 -9.30
N THR A 81 -2.44 4.68 -10.51
CA THR A 81 -2.73 3.35 -11.04
C THR A 81 -1.44 2.56 -11.23
N CYS A 82 -1.40 1.37 -10.65
CA CYS A 82 -0.32 0.40 -10.77
C CYS A 82 -0.78 -0.71 -11.72
N SER A 83 0.08 -1.06 -12.68
CA SER A 83 -0.26 -2.02 -13.73
C SER A 83 0.84 -3.05 -13.88
N TRP A 84 0.44 -4.31 -13.99
CA TRP A 84 1.29 -5.42 -14.40
C TRP A 84 0.70 -6.04 -15.65
N THR A 85 1.54 -6.33 -16.63
CA THR A 85 1.15 -7.04 -17.86
C THR A 85 2.21 -8.07 -18.18
N TRP A 86 1.78 -9.26 -18.59
CA TRP A 86 2.69 -10.35 -18.90
C TRP A 86 2.10 -11.29 -19.95
N GLU A 87 2.96 -12.13 -20.49
CA GLU A 87 2.59 -13.18 -21.44
C GLU A 87 1.87 -14.31 -20.69
N GLY A 88 0.55 -14.38 -20.84
CA GLY A 88 -0.33 -15.28 -20.09
C GLY A 88 -0.51 -16.67 -20.71
N SER A 89 -0.03 -16.90 -21.95
CA SER A 89 -0.10 -18.21 -22.59
C SER A 89 0.97 -19.20 -22.09
N ALA A 90 2.00 -18.70 -21.42
CA ALA A 90 3.07 -19.51 -20.85
C ALA A 90 2.76 -19.85 -19.38
N ALA A 91 2.94 -21.14 -19.03
CA ALA A 91 2.78 -21.61 -17.66
C ALA A 91 3.79 -20.91 -16.73
N ASN A 92 3.34 -20.51 -15.55
CA ASN A 92 4.15 -19.91 -14.48
C ASN A 92 4.77 -18.53 -14.78
N ASN A 93 4.20 -17.76 -15.71
CA ASN A 93 4.65 -16.40 -16.01
C ASN A 93 4.00 -15.29 -15.16
N PHE A 94 3.32 -15.65 -14.06
CA PHE A 94 2.77 -14.66 -13.15
C PHE A 94 3.91 -13.80 -12.57
N PRO A 95 3.81 -12.45 -12.58
CA PRO A 95 4.90 -11.57 -12.17
C PRO A 95 5.00 -11.46 -10.64
N ASP A 96 5.16 -12.60 -9.97
CA ASP A 96 5.40 -12.70 -8.53
C ASP A 96 6.71 -11.98 -8.14
N GLY A 97 6.67 -11.22 -7.05
CA GLY A 97 7.79 -10.42 -6.57
C GLY A 97 8.14 -9.19 -7.42
N VAL A 98 7.36 -8.89 -8.46
CA VAL A 98 7.64 -7.74 -9.35
C VAL A 98 7.08 -6.45 -8.77
N GLU A 99 7.97 -5.53 -8.43
CA GLU A 99 7.61 -4.15 -8.10
C GLU A 99 7.30 -3.34 -9.37
N THR A 100 6.25 -2.52 -9.32
CA THR A 100 5.91 -1.56 -10.37
C THR A 100 5.74 -0.16 -9.78
N VAL A 101 6.14 0.85 -10.55
CA VAL A 101 5.89 2.25 -10.21
C VAL A 101 4.52 2.66 -10.73
N CYS A 102 3.69 3.19 -9.85
CA CYS A 102 2.33 3.56 -10.20
C CYS A 102 2.29 4.89 -10.94
N THR A 103 1.44 4.99 -11.96
CA THR A 103 1.24 6.19 -12.76
C THR A 103 0.12 7.04 -12.14
N ARG A 104 0.40 8.31 -11.84
CA ARG A 104 -0.58 9.24 -11.25
C ARG A 104 -1.76 9.49 -12.20
N THR A 105 -2.98 9.48 -11.68
CA THR A 105 -4.21 9.67 -12.46
C THR A 105 -4.67 11.13 -12.50
N ALA A 106 -4.39 11.92 -11.46
CA ALA A 106 -4.68 13.35 -11.41
C ALA A 106 -3.39 14.18 -11.35
N VAL A 107 -3.05 14.85 -12.46
CA VAL A 107 -1.91 15.76 -12.54
C VAL A 107 -2.26 17.09 -11.85
N LYS A 108 -2.30 17.11 -10.52
CA LYS A 108 -2.06 18.37 -9.81
C LYS A 108 -0.54 18.58 -9.75
N PRO A 109 -0.02 19.74 -10.16
CA PRO A 109 1.41 20.00 -10.33
C PRO A 109 2.23 19.93 -9.02
N SER A 110 1.59 19.80 -7.86
CA SER A 110 2.21 19.79 -6.53
C SER A 110 2.19 18.42 -5.83
N SER A 111 2.11 17.31 -6.57
CA SER A 111 2.10 15.98 -5.94
C SER A 111 3.54 15.53 -5.62
N TYR A 112 3.91 15.76 -4.36
CA TYR A 112 5.20 15.43 -3.74
C TYR A 112 5.28 13.96 -3.33
N GLY A 113 5.05 13.03 -4.26
CA GLY A 113 5.15 11.61 -3.95
C GLY A 113 4.74 10.65 -5.06
N ASN A 114 4.96 9.37 -4.80
CA ASN A 114 4.65 8.26 -5.69
C ASN A 114 4.26 7.02 -4.89
N PHE A 115 3.48 6.14 -5.53
CA PHE A 115 3.26 4.79 -5.08
C PHE A 115 4.15 3.82 -5.86
N THR A 116 4.66 2.80 -5.17
CA THR A 116 5.07 1.54 -5.78
C THR A 116 4.23 0.42 -5.21
N MET A 117 4.06 -0.65 -5.99
CA MET A 117 3.43 -1.87 -5.51
C MET A 117 4.25 -3.08 -5.94
N THR A 118 4.46 -4.00 -5.01
CA THR A 118 5.11 -5.30 -5.26
C THR A 118 4.05 -6.38 -5.24
N LEU A 119 3.85 -7.05 -6.37
CA LEU A 119 2.86 -8.11 -6.51
C LEU A 119 3.40 -9.41 -5.89
N SER A 120 2.52 -10.16 -5.24
CA SER A 120 2.80 -11.54 -4.82
C SER A 120 1.63 -12.47 -5.12
N GLY A 121 1.92 -13.72 -5.43
CA GLY A 121 0.89 -14.74 -5.68
C GLY A 121 1.23 -15.65 -6.85
N THR A 122 0.21 -16.35 -7.34
CA THR A 122 0.38 -17.35 -8.40
C THR A 122 -0.54 -17.14 -9.59
N SER A 123 -1.57 -16.30 -9.46
CA SER A 123 -2.53 -16.03 -10.52
C SER A 123 -3.33 -14.76 -10.29
N GLN A 124 -4.07 -14.31 -11.32
CA GLN A 124 -5.04 -13.22 -11.23
C GLN A 124 -6.24 -13.52 -10.32
N ARG A 125 -6.42 -14.79 -9.93
CA ARG A 125 -7.53 -15.23 -9.07
C ARG A 125 -7.24 -14.94 -7.61
N ASP A 126 -5.97 -15.09 -7.21
CA ASP A 126 -5.51 -15.07 -5.83
C ASP A 126 -4.11 -14.43 -5.80
N PHE A 127 -4.06 -13.16 -5.40
CA PHE A 127 -2.83 -12.38 -5.32
C PHE A 127 -2.89 -11.39 -4.16
N ALA A 128 -1.71 -11.03 -3.67
CA ALA A 128 -1.51 -9.96 -2.72
C ALA A 128 -0.56 -8.92 -3.30
N PHE A 129 -0.48 -7.77 -2.66
CA PHE A 129 0.48 -6.75 -3.01
C PHE A 129 0.86 -5.93 -1.78
N ILE A 130 2.14 -5.60 -1.72
CA ILE A 130 2.68 -4.65 -0.76
C ILE A 130 2.72 -3.30 -1.45
N ILE A 131 2.16 -2.31 -0.79
CA ILE A 131 2.02 -0.93 -1.25
C ILE A 131 3.04 -0.11 -0.49
N LYS A 132 3.79 0.73 -1.22
CA LYS A 132 4.68 1.71 -0.62
C LYS A 132 4.38 3.08 -1.18
N GLU A 133 4.09 4.03 -0.32
CA GLU A 133 3.99 5.44 -0.67
C GLU A 133 5.24 6.16 -0.20
N THR A 134 5.90 6.89 -1.09
CA THR A 134 7.01 7.78 -0.73
C THR A 134 6.62 9.20 -1.05
N ARG A 135 6.73 10.08 -0.05
CA ARG A 135 6.48 11.51 -0.18
C ARG A 135 7.70 12.31 0.19
N GLU A 136 8.05 13.29 -0.64
CA GLU A 136 9.22 14.14 -0.41
C GLU A 136 9.01 15.56 -0.91
N VAL A 137 9.29 16.54 -0.03
CA VAL A 137 9.33 17.96 -0.39
C VAL A 137 10.41 18.68 0.41
N SER A 138 11.05 19.68 -0.19
CA SER A 138 12.13 20.45 0.44
C SER A 138 11.83 21.96 0.51
N PRO A 139 10.76 22.39 1.21
CA PRO A 139 10.44 23.80 1.36
C PRO A 139 11.55 24.53 2.13
N TYR A 140 11.95 25.70 1.64
CA TYR A 140 12.92 26.58 2.31
C TYR A 140 14.25 25.89 2.68
N GLY A 141 14.69 24.90 1.88
CA GLY A 141 15.94 24.18 2.11
C GLY A 141 15.88 23.10 3.20
N GLN A 142 14.71 22.88 3.80
CA GLN A 142 14.49 21.82 4.79
C GLN A 142 13.77 20.65 4.13
N ARG A 143 14.34 19.44 4.22
CA ARG A 143 13.81 18.22 3.59
C ARG A 143 12.80 17.54 4.51
N PHE A 144 11.64 17.21 3.96
CA PHE A 144 10.59 16.42 4.61
C PHE A 144 10.37 15.16 3.79
N VAL A 145 10.50 14.00 4.42
CA VAL A 145 10.24 12.69 3.80
C VAL A 145 9.27 11.91 4.66
N ARG A 146 8.28 11.27 4.04
CA ARG A 146 7.43 10.26 4.68
C ARG A 146 7.35 9.05 3.79
N VAL A 147 7.56 7.88 4.38
CA VAL A 147 7.36 6.59 3.72
C VAL A 147 6.30 5.84 4.49
N TYR A 148 5.28 5.40 3.78
CA TYR A 148 4.20 4.60 4.31
C TYR A 148 4.19 3.27 3.59
N GLU A 149 3.85 2.21 4.32
CA GLU A 149 3.67 0.87 3.77
C GLU A 149 2.31 0.31 4.18
N GLY A 150 1.76 -0.54 3.33
CA GLY A 150 0.50 -1.24 3.59
C GLY A 150 0.41 -2.48 2.72
N GLU A 151 -0.51 -3.37 3.01
CA GLU A 151 -0.70 -4.60 2.23
C GLU A 151 -2.18 -4.91 2.04
N HIS A 152 -2.47 -5.57 0.93
CA HIS A 152 -3.81 -6.06 0.67
C HIS A 152 -3.77 -7.31 -0.22
N ALA A 153 -4.84 -8.09 -0.18
CA ALA A 153 -4.98 -9.29 -1.00
C ALA A 153 -6.38 -9.37 -1.60
N PHE A 154 -6.45 -9.80 -2.85
CA PHE A 154 -7.70 -10.19 -3.52
C PHE A 154 -7.67 -11.70 -3.71
N SER A 155 -8.72 -12.40 -3.25
CA SER A 155 -8.81 -13.85 -3.37
C SER A 155 -10.17 -14.27 -3.87
N LEU A 156 -10.22 -15.21 -4.82
CA LEU A 156 -11.49 -15.65 -5.36
C LEU A 156 -12.27 -16.43 -4.29
N GLY A 157 -13.46 -15.92 -3.95
CA GLY A 157 -14.33 -16.54 -2.95
C GLY A 157 -14.41 -15.80 -1.62
N ASP A 158 -13.67 -14.70 -1.46
CA ASP A 158 -13.79 -13.77 -0.32
C ASP A 158 -15.07 -12.90 -0.35
N GLY A 159 -15.83 -12.95 -1.46
CA GLY A 159 -17.03 -12.12 -1.69
C GLY A 159 -16.72 -10.72 -2.22
N VAL A 160 -15.45 -10.32 -2.24
CA VAL A 160 -14.92 -9.06 -2.76
C VAL A 160 -14.44 -9.23 -4.19
N TRP A 161 -13.68 -10.27 -4.50
CA TRP A 161 -13.11 -10.51 -5.83
C TRP A 161 -13.95 -11.48 -6.65
N ARG A 162 -14.44 -11.04 -7.82
CA ARG A 162 -15.36 -11.84 -8.66
C ARG A 162 -14.75 -12.14 -10.01
N GLN A 163 -14.90 -13.39 -10.43
CA GLN A 163 -14.54 -13.87 -11.76
C GLN A 163 -15.73 -13.82 -12.72
N GLN A 164 -15.48 -13.41 -13.96
CA GLN A 164 -16.38 -13.54 -15.08
C GLN A 164 -15.62 -14.12 -16.29
N CYS A 165 -16.10 -15.23 -16.85
CA CYS A 165 -15.48 -15.86 -18.02
C CYS A 165 -16.44 -15.89 -19.20
N GLY A 166 -15.93 -15.60 -20.39
CA GLY A 166 -16.66 -15.74 -21.64
C GLY A 166 -16.51 -17.14 -22.24
N GLY A 167 -17.36 -17.50 -23.20
CA GLY A 167 -17.31 -18.78 -23.92
C GLY A 167 -16.03 -19.02 -24.75
N SER A 168 -15.18 -18.00 -24.91
CA SER A 168 -13.86 -18.09 -25.53
C SER A 168 -12.74 -18.51 -24.58
N GLY A 169 -13.03 -18.67 -23.29
CA GLY A 169 -12.03 -18.96 -22.24
C GLY A 169 -11.29 -17.72 -21.71
N ALA A 170 -11.56 -16.53 -22.25
CA ALA A 170 -11.11 -15.28 -21.63
C ALA A 170 -11.86 -15.06 -20.32
N CYS A 171 -11.13 -14.68 -19.27
CA CYS A 171 -11.70 -14.33 -17.99
C CYS A 171 -11.27 -12.93 -17.56
N SER A 172 -12.15 -12.24 -16.86
CA SER A 172 -11.88 -11.01 -16.16
C SER A 172 -12.19 -11.19 -14.68
N TRP A 173 -11.49 -10.41 -13.86
CA TRP A 173 -11.76 -10.30 -12.44
C TRP A 173 -11.90 -8.83 -12.06
N GLN A 174 -12.80 -8.57 -11.12
CA GLN A 174 -13.06 -7.23 -10.62
C GLN A 174 -13.70 -7.31 -9.23
N PRO A 175 -13.65 -6.22 -8.44
CA PRO A 175 -14.38 -6.13 -7.20
C PRO A 175 -15.90 -6.30 -7.41
N ALA A 176 -16.57 -6.90 -6.44
CA ALA A 176 -18.02 -7.02 -6.44
C ALA A 176 -18.69 -5.64 -6.36
N THR A 177 -19.88 -5.54 -6.93
CA THR A 177 -20.67 -4.30 -6.91
C THR A 177 -20.90 -3.83 -5.48
N GLY A 178 -20.58 -2.57 -5.19
CA GLY A 178 -20.76 -1.95 -3.88
C GLY A 178 -19.63 -2.21 -2.88
N VAL A 179 -18.56 -2.91 -3.27
CA VAL A 179 -17.40 -3.17 -2.38
C VAL A 179 -16.35 -2.06 -2.41
N LEU A 180 -16.24 -1.34 -3.53
CA LEU A 180 -15.30 -0.22 -3.62
C LEU A 180 -15.83 1.03 -2.87
N PRO A 181 -14.95 1.83 -2.24
CA PRO A 181 -13.50 1.62 -2.14
C PRO A 181 -13.13 0.53 -1.12
N VAL A 182 -12.05 -0.21 -1.38
CA VAL A 182 -11.48 -1.13 -0.39
C VAL A 182 -10.45 -0.37 0.43
N GLU A 183 -10.59 -0.40 1.75
CA GLU A 183 -9.69 0.29 2.68
C GLU A 183 -8.43 -0.53 2.93
N VAL A 184 -7.27 0.14 2.88
CA VAL A 184 -5.96 -0.43 3.19
C VAL A 184 -5.34 0.38 4.31
N GLN A 185 -5.02 -0.30 5.41
CA GLN A 185 -4.33 0.35 6.52
C GLN A 185 -2.87 0.60 6.15
N GLN A 186 -2.42 1.81 6.44
CA GLN A 186 -1.06 2.26 6.20
C GLN A 186 -0.30 2.38 7.52
N GLU A 187 0.98 2.08 7.49
CA GLU A 187 1.92 2.26 8.57
C GLU A 187 3.03 3.22 8.14
N LEU A 188 3.36 4.19 8.97
CA LEU A 188 4.48 5.10 8.73
C LEU A 188 5.80 4.37 9.06
N THR A 189 6.57 4.00 8.03
CA THR A 189 7.82 3.24 8.20
C THR A 189 9.05 4.13 8.24
N ASP A 190 9.05 5.29 7.56
CA ASP A 190 10.13 6.26 7.61
C ASP A 190 9.61 7.71 7.65
N SER A 191 10.31 8.56 8.38
CA SER A 191 9.94 9.95 8.60
C SER A 191 11.17 10.80 8.86
N VAL A 192 11.39 11.80 8.01
CA VAL A 192 12.43 12.83 8.18
C VAL A 192 11.79 14.21 8.25
N GLY A 193 12.24 15.04 9.21
CA GLY A 193 11.77 16.41 9.36
C GLY A 193 10.40 16.46 10.04
N SER A 194 10.16 15.65 11.07
CA SER A 194 8.91 15.76 11.82
C SER A 194 8.79 17.10 12.55
N CYS A 195 7.55 17.50 12.86
CA CYS A 195 7.32 18.70 13.65
C CYS A 195 7.97 18.59 15.04
N GLU A 196 8.10 17.37 15.59
CA GLU A 196 8.79 17.12 16.85
C GLU A 196 10.31 17.25 16.71
N GLU A 197 10.87 16.86 15.56
CA GLU A 197 12.30 17.00 15.27
C GLU A 197 12.71 18.45 15.01
N THR A 198 11.76 19.31 14.64
CA THR A 198 12.03 20.65 14.11
C THR A 198 11.50 21.78 14.99
N GLY A 199 10.75 21.43 16.05
CA GLY A 199 10.28 22.34 17.10
C GLY A 199 9.34 23.45 16.62
N THR A 200 8.83 23.37 15.39
CA THR A 200 8.02 24.43 14.76
C THR A 200 6.80 23.83 14.06
N CYS A 201 5.71 23.69 14.83
CA CYS A 201 4.37 23.38 14.31
C CYS A 201 3.65 24.67 13.91
#